data_AF-A0A091R9G0-F1
#
_entry.id   AF-A0A091R9G0-F1
#
_cell.length_a   1.000
_cell.length_b   1.000
_cell.length_c   1.000
_cell.angle_alpha   90.00
_cell.angle_beta   90.00
_cell.angle_gamma   90.00
#
_symmetry.space_group_name_H-M   'P 1'
#
loop_
_entity.id
_entity.type
_entity.pdbx_description
1 polymer ?
#
loop_
_entity_poly.entity_id
_entity_poly.type
_entity_poly.pdbx_seq_one_letter_code
_entity_poly.pdbx_strand_id
1 'polypeptide(L)'
;PPSSLSAPRNRPEGKVLETVGVFEAPKQHGKYETGQLFLHSVFGYRGIVLFPWQARLYDRDVASPVTEKSENAAGHGSKEVKGKTHTYYQVLIDARDCPHISQRSQTEAVTFLANHDDSRALYAIPGLDYVSHEDILPFSSTDQVPIQHELFERFLMYDQTKVPPFVARDTLCAWQEKNHPWLELSDVHRETTENIRVTVIPFYMGMREAQNSHVYWWRYCIRLENLDSEVVQLRERHWRIFSLSGTLETVRGRGVVGR
;
A
#
# COMPACT_ATOMS: atom_id res chain seq x y z
N PRO A 1 38.59 -16.60 26.36
CA PRO A 1 37.23 -17.09 26.05
C PRO A 1 36.47 -16.05 25.20
N PRO A 2 36.36 -16.24 23.87
CA PRO A 2 35.53 -15.35 23.08
C PRO A 2 34.06 -15.77 23.24
N SER A 3 33.26 -14.76 23.55
CA SER A 3 31.81 -14.76 23.63
C SER A 3 31.16 -15.38 22.39
N SER A 4 30.28 -16.35 22.63
CA SER A 4 29.41 -16.97 21.64
C SER A 4 28.59 -15.93 20.89
N LEU A 5 28.91 -15.72 19.62
CA LEU A 5 28.00 -15.13 18.65
C LEU A 5 26.74 -15.99 18.62
N SER A 6 25.58 -15.37 18.83
CA SER A 6 24.27 -16.00 18.68
C SER A 6 24.17 -16.68 17.32
N ALA A 7 23.89 -17.98 17.32
CA ALA A 7 23.66 -18.77 16.12
C ALA A 7 22.53 -18.14 15.27
N PRO A 8 22.61 -18.19 13.93
CA PRO A 8 21.54 -17.69 13.08
C PRO A 8 20.29 -18.54 13.29
N ARG A 9 19.25 -17.94 13.89
CA ARG A 9 17.90 -18.49 13.87
C ARG A 9 17.46 -18.58 12.40
N ASN A 10 17.06 -19.78 11.96
CA ASN A 10 16.47 -20.11 10.65
C ASN A 10 17.45 -20.57 9.54
N ARG A 11 18.07 -21.75 9.70
CA ARG A 11 18.22 -22.66 8.55
C ARG A 11 17.16 -23.76 8.69
N PRO A 12 16.06 -23.72 7.93
CA PRO A 12 15.20 -24.88 7.80
C PRO A 12 16.01 -25.97 7.12
N GLU A 13 16.20 -27.11 7.78
CA GLU A 13 16.89 -28.27 7.22
C GLU A 13 16.25 -28.65 5.87
N GLY A 14 17.08 -28.83 4.84
CA GLY A 14 16.63 -29.25 3.50
C GLY A 14 16.20 -28.15 2.52
N LYS A 15 16.31 -26.86 2.86
CA LYS A 15 16.07 -25.77 1.89
C LYS A 15 17.34 -25.36 1.16
N VAL A 16 17.31 -25.40 -0.17
CA VAL A 16 18.33 -24.84 -1.05
C VAL A 16 18.04 -23.34 -1.21
N LEU A 17 19.04 -22.50 -0.99
CA LEU A 17 18.93 -21.06 -1.27
C LEU A 17 19.18 -20.86 -2.76
N GLU A 18 18.27 -20.11 -3.41
CA GLU A 18 18.39 -19.70 -4.80
C GLU A 18 18.67 -18.20 -4.85
N THR A 19 19.69 -17.81 -5.60
CA THR A 19 19.98 -16.40 -5.85
C THR A 19 18.96 -15.85 -6.84
N VAL A 20 18.11 -14.93 -6.39
CA VAL A 20 17.08 -14.30 -7.22
C VAL A 20 17.48 -12.92 -7.77
N GLY A 21 18.52 -12.31 -7.21
CA GLY A 21 18.96 -10.96 -7.58
C GLY A 21 19.99 -10.34 -6.64
N VAL A 22 20.35 -9.09 -6.92
CA VAL A 22 21.33 -8.30 -6.16
C VAL A 22 20.68 -7.01 -5.68
N PHE A 23 20.74 -6.74 -4.38
CA PHE A 23 20.21 -5.51 -3.79
C PHE A 23 20.91 -4.26 -4.34
N GLU A 24 20.10 -3.22 -4.53
CA GLU A 24 20.54 -1.87 -4.85
C GLU A 24 20.36 -0.96 -3.64
N ALA A 25 20.99 0.21 -3.65
CA ALA A 25 20.79 1.20 -2.61
C ALA A 25 19.40 1.83 -2.76
N PRO A 26 18.60 1.94 -1.68
CA PRO A 26 17.37 2.71 -1.70
C PRO A 26 17.61 4.15 -2.16
N LYS A 27 16.75 4.67 -3.04
CA LYS A 27 16.90 6.04 -3.57
C LYS A 27 16.55 7.04 -2.47
N GLN A 28 17.46 7.97 -2.20
CA GLN A 28 17.16 9.11 -1.31
C GLN A 28 16.45 10.25 -2.06
N HIS A 29 16.67 10.32 -3.39
CA HIS A 29 16.13 11.35 -4.27
C HIS A 29 15.66 10.71 -5.58
N GLY A 30 14.63 11.28 -6.19
CA GLY A 30 14.03 10.77 -7.42
C GLY A 30 13.01 9.66 -7.18
N LYS A 31 12.48 9.11 -8.28
CA LYS A 31 11.45 8.06 -8.24
C LYS A 31 12.05 6.73 -8.70
N TYR A 32 11.47 5.62 -8.26
CA TYR A 32 11.66 4.34 -8.92
C TYR A 32 10.94 4.33 -10.28
N GLU A 33 11.60 3.74 -11.27
CA GLU A 33 11.08 3.63 -12.63
C GLU A 33 10.14 2.43 -12.74
N THR A 34 9.27 2.44 -13.75
CA THR A 34 8.54 1.24 -14.17
C THR A 34 9.51 0.10 -14.40
N GLY A 35 9.16 -1.09 -13.92
CA GLY A 35 10.00 -2.28 -14.06
C GLY A 35 11.00 -2.49 -12.92
N GLN A 36 11.11 -1.58 -11.95
CA GLN A 36 11.98 -1.75 -10.78
C GLN A 36 11.52 -2.97 -9.96
N LEU A 37 12.37 -3.96 -9.80
CA LEU A 37 12.16 -5.06 -8.86
C LEU A 37 12.49 -4.60 -7.44
N PHE A 38 11.72 -5.10 -6.47
CA PHE A 38 11.94 -4.77 -5.07
C PHE A 38 11.47 -5.88 -4.12
N LEU A 39 12.02 -5.87 -2.92
CA LEU A 39 11.45 -6.55 -1.76
C LEU A 39 10.73 -5.52 -0.89
N HIS A 40 9.51 -5.82 -0.45
CA HIS A 40 8.79 -4.94 0.47
C HIS A 40 9.51 -4.91 1.82
N SER A 41 9.89 -3.73 2.32
CA SER A 41 10.72 -3.60 3.53
C SER A 41 10.05 -4.14 4.80
N VAL A 42 8.73 -3.99 4.91
CA VAL A 42 7.91 -4.53 6.01
C VAL A 42 7.44 -5.97 5.77
N PHE A 43 6.72 -6.23 4.66
CA PHE A 43 6.07 -7.53 4.42
C PHE A 43 6.96 -8.57 3.73
N GLY A 44 8.14 -8.19 3.24
CA GLY A 44 9.14 -9.10 2.69
C GLY A 44 8.79 -9.77 1.35
N TYR A 45 7.70 -9.38 0.69
CA TYR A 45 7.32 -9.95 -0.60
C TYR A 45 8.15 -9.37 -1.75
N ARG A 46 8.35 -10.15 -2.82
CA ARG A 46 8.91 -9.67 -4.09
C ARG A 46 7.82 -8.94 -4.87
N GLY A 47 8.19 -7.82 -5.47
CA GLY A 47 7.30 -7.07 -6.34
C GLY A 47 8.04 -6.35 -7.45
N ILE A 48 7.25 -5.77 -8.34
CA ILE A 48 7.71 -4.92 -9.43
C ILE A 48 6.87 -3.66 -9.53
N VAL A 49 7.55 -2.53 -9.72
CA VAL A 49 6.93 -1.21 -9.87
C VAL A 49 6.24 -1.09 -11.22
N LEU A 50 4.96 -0.70 -11.22
CA LEU A 50 4.22 -0.36 -12.43
C LEU A 50 4.38 1.12 -12.79
N PHE A 51 3.99 2.02 -11.89
CA PHE A 51 4.17 3.46 -12.09
C PHE A 51 4.05 4.23 -10.76
N PRO A 52 4.73 5.39 -10.64
CA PRO A 52 4.60 6.28 -9.50
C PRO A 52 3.29 7.08 -9.54
N TRP A 53 2.85 7.52 -8.38
CA TRP A 53 1.81 8.53 -8.20
C TRP A 53 2.16 9.40 -6.98
N GLN A 54 1.54 10.57 -6.86
CA GLN A 54 1.76 11.48 -5.74
C GLN A 54 0.53 11.49 -4.84
N ALA A 55 0.75 11.47 -3.53
CA ALA A 55 -0.29 11.63 -2.53
C ALA A 55 0.15 12.65 -1.48
N ARG A 56 -0.79 13.41 -0.91
CA ARG A 56 -0.48 14.28 0.23
C ARG A 56 -0.52 13.45 1.51
N LEU A 57 0.60 13.38 2.22
CA LEU A 57 0.69 12.74 3.52
C LEU A 57 0.40 13.77 4.62
N TYR A 58 -0.67 13.55 5.37
CA TYR A 58 -1.00 14.23 6.61
C TYR A 58 -0.54 13.36 7.78
N ASP A 59 0.68 13.62 8.21
CA ASP A 59 1.29 12.91 9.33
C ASP A 59 1.12 13.71 10.64
N ARG A 60 0.34 13.16 11.56
CA ARG A 60 0.08 13.76 12.88
C ARG A 60 1.24 13.57 13.86
N ASP A 61 2.20 12.68 13.56
CA ASP A 61 3.35 12.41 14.42
C ASP A 61 4.39 13.54 14.31
N VAL A 62 4.40 14.27 13.20
CA VAL A 62 5.27 15.44 12.99
C VAL A 62 4.60 16.65 13.62
N ALA A 63 5.04 17.04 14.81
CA ALA A 63 4.58 18.28 15.44
C ALA A 63 4.73 19.46 14.47
N SER A 64 3.62 20.14 14.14
CA SER A 64 3.68 21.49 13.59
C SER A 64 4.55 22.32 14.55
N PRO A 65 5.58 23.05 14.08
CA PRO A 65 6.37 23.89 14.96
C PRO A 65 5.42 24.83 15.68
N VAL A 66 5.44 24.77 17.01
CA VAL A 66 4.58 25.57 17.87
C VAL A 66 4.94 27.04 17.64
N THR A 67 4.15 27.75 16.84
CA THR A 67 4.05 29.20 17.01
C THR A 67 3.24 29.41 18.29
N GLU A 68 3.95 29.73 19.37
CA GLU A 68 3.32 30.29 20.57
C GLU A 68 2.50 31.50 20.15
N LYS A 69 1.17 31.40 20.21
CA LYS A 69 0.28 32.53 20.48
C LYS A 69 -1.10 32.08 20.97
N SER A 70 -1.28 32.37 22.25
CA SER A 70 -2.50 32.76 22.96
C SER A 70 -3.59 31.73 23.23
N GLU A 71 -3.79 31.54 24.53
CA GLU A 71 -4.99 31.04 25.20
C GLU A 71 -6.25 31.78 24.74
N ASN A 72 -7.25 31.02 24.27
CA ASN A 72 -8.69 31.14 24.53
C ASN A 72 -9.51 30.50 23.41
N ALA A 73 -10.07 29.32 23.68
CA ALA A 73 -11.45 28.92 23.32
C ALA A 73 -11.64 27.42 23.55
N ALA A 74 -12.66 27.06 24.33
CA ALA A 74 -13.19 25.72 24.38
C ALA A 74 -13.77 25.36 23.00
N GLY A 75 -13.04 24.53 22.24
CA GLY A 75 -13.43 23.96 20.97
C GLY A 75 -12.51 22.77 20.70
N HIS A 76 -13.04 21.66 20.19
CA HIS A 76 -12.23 20.47 19.84
C HIS A 76 -11.18 20.87 18.79
N GLY A 77 -9.98 21.20 19.25
CA GLY A 77 -8.91 21.73 18.41
C GLY A 77 -8.23 20.62 17.63
N SER A 78 -8.75 20.29 16.43
CA SER A 78 -7.93 19.59 15.44
C SER A 78 -6.84 20.54 14.99
N LYS A 79 -5.60 20.35 15.46
CA LYS A 79 -4.44 21.03 14.88
C LYS A 79 -4.42 20.67 13.38
N GLU A 80 -4.54 21.67 12.53
CA GLU A 80 -4.50 21.47 11.08
C GLU A 80 -3.10 20.97 10.69
N VAL A 81 -3.01 19.72 10.23
CA VAL A 81 -1.75 19.12 9.80
C VAL A 81 -1.49 19.56 8.36
N LYS A 82 -0.32 20.14 8.10
CA LYS A 82 0.08 20.48 6.73
C LYS A 82 0.47 19.22 5.97
N GLY A 83 -0.28 18.89 4.92
CA GLY A 83 0.05 17.78 4.03
C GLY A 83 1.37 18.00 3.30
N LYS A 84 2.22 16.96 3.25
CA LYS A 84 3.46 16.94 2.45
C LYS A 84 3.31 15.96 1.31
N THR A 85 3.67 16.36 0.09
CA THR A 85 3.64 15.49 -1.07
C THR A 85 4.66 14.35 -0.92
N HIS A 86 4.20 13.11 -1.03
CA HIS A 86 5.01 11.90 -1.01
C HIS A 86 4.75 11.07 -2.27
N THR A 87 5.77 10.35 -2.73
CA THR A 87 5.64 9.42 -3.86
C THR A 87 5.21 8.04 -3.36
N TYR A 88 4.16 7.52 -3.97
CA TYR A 88 3.71 6.14 -3.83
C TYR A 88 3.79 5.44 -5.19
N TYR A 89 3.63 4.12 -5.20
CA TYR A 89 3.74 3.30 -6.39
C TYR A 89 2.57 2.32 -6.44
N GLN A 90 2.02 2.12 -7.63
CA GLN A 90 1.24 0.91 -7.89
C GLN A 90 2.21 -0.20 -8.31
N VAL A 91 2.02 -1.40 -7.76
CA VAL A 91 2.95 -2.52 -7.92
C VAL A 91 2.22 -3.83 -8.18
N LEU A 92 2.96 -4.80 -8.72
CA LEU A 92 2.56 -6.21 -8.70
C LEU A 92 3.37 -6.96 -7.66
N ILE A 93 2.69 -7.84 -6.92
CA ILE A 93 3.25 -8.79 -5.96
C ILE A 93 3.50 -10.11 -6.69
N ASP A 94 4.62 -10.77 -6.38
CA ASP A 94 4.85 -12.15 -6.80
C ASP A 94 3.87 -13.12 -6.13
N ALA A 95 3.10 -13.85 -6.93
CA ALA A 95 2.07 -14.76 -6.43
C ALA A 95 2.62 -15.86 -5.50
N ARG A 96 3.90 -16.20 -5.61
CA ARG A 96 4.57 -17.19 -4.74
C ARG A 96 4.71 -16.68 -3.30
N ASP A 97 4.72 -15.37 -3.10
CA ASP A 97 4.88 -14.75 -1.78
C ASP A 97 3.55 -14.48 -1.08
N CYS A 98 2.45 -14.38 -1.83
CA CYS A 98 1.10 -14.09 -1.30
C CYS A 98 0.69 -14.97 -0.09
N PRO A 99 0.90 -16.31 -0.09
CA PRO A 99 0.56 -17.15 1.07
C PRO A 99 1.34 -16.82 2.36
N HIS A 100 2.47 -16.13 2.23
CA HIS A 100 3.36 -15.77 3.34
C HIS A 100 3.11 -14.36 3.87
N ILE A 101 2.51 -13.47 3.07
CA ILE A 101 2.14 -12.11 3.48
C ILE A 101 0.99 -12.17 4.49
N SER A 102 -0.03 -12.98 4.21
CA SER A 102 -1.18 -13.09 5.10
C SER A 102 -1.69 -14.53 5.26
N GLN A 103 -1.51 -15.06 6.48
CA GLN A 103 -1.66 -16.48 6.80
C GLN A 103 -3.05 -17.10 6.54
N ARG A 104 -4.10 -16.31 6.24
CA ARG A 104 -5.45 -16.81 5.90
C ARG A 104 -6.20 -15.90 4.90
N SER A 105 -6.40 -16.45 3.70
CA SER A 105 -7.63 -16.47 2.88
C SER A 105 -8.25 -15.20 2.30
N GLN A 106 -7.55 -14.08 2.23
CA GLN A 106 -7.87 -13.06 1.21
C GLN A 106 -6.59 -12.80 0.43
N THR A 107 -6.61 -13.13 -0.86
CA THR A 107 -5.58 -12.67 -1.79
C THR A 107 -5.48 -11.17 -1.62
N GLU A 108 -4.27 -10.67 -1.33
CA GLU A 108 -3.95 -9.24 -1.37
C GLU A 108 -4.39 -8.76 -2.76
N ALA A 109 -5.55 -8.13 -2.83
CA ALA A 109 -6.23 -7.86 -4.08
C ALA A 109 -6.87 -6.49 -4.02
N VAL A 110 -6.66 -5.73 -5.08
CA VAL A 110 -7.25 -4.40 -5.20
C VAL A 110 -8.59 -4.54 -5.88
N THR A 111 -9.63 -4.07 -5.20
CA THR A 111 -10.99 -4.07 -5.73
C THR A 111 -11.26 -2.83 -6.57
N PHE A 112 -12.03 -3.04 -7.62
CA PHE A 112 -12.47 -2.04 -8.57
C PHE A 112 -13.98 -2.18 -8.79
N LEU A 113 -14.63 -1.05 -9.07
CA LEU A 113 -16.04 -1.04 -9.42
C LEU A 113 -16.19 -1.46 -10.88
N ALA A 114 -17.02 -2.48 -11.17
CA ALA A 114 -17.34 -2.84 -12.54
C ALA A 114 -18.23 -1.77 -13.21
N ASN A 115 -18.06 -1.56 -14.51
CA ASN A 115 -18.83 -0.57 -15.30
C ASN A 115 -20.23 -1.08 -15.75
N HIS A 116 -20.62 -2.33 -15.47
CA HIS A 116 -21.90 -2.86 -15.95
C HIS A 116 -23.07 -2.45 -15.05
N ASP A 117 -24.11 -1.86 -15.66
CA ASP A 117 -25.28 -1.26 -15.01
C ASP A 117 -26.06 -2.20 -14.08
N ASP A 118 -26.01 -3.52 -14.30
CA ASP A 118 -26.90 -4.46 -13.60
C ASP A 118 -26.26 -5.30 -12.48
N SER A 119 -24.93 -5.28 -12.33
CA SER A 119 -24.26 -6.08 -11.29
C SER A 119 -23.56 -5.18 -10.28
N ARG A 120 -23.93 -5.25 -8.99
CA ARG A 120 -23.16 -4.71 -7.83
C ARG A 120 -21.77 -5.34 -7.68
N ALA A 121 -21.24 -5.95 -8.74
CA ALA A 121 -20.00 -6.70 -8.74
C ALA A 121 -18.82 -5.73 -8.62
N LEU A 122 -18.09 -5.91 -7.53
CA LEU A 122 -16.69 -5.53 -7.46
C LEU A 122 -15.90 -6.62 -8.18
N TYR A 123 -14.93 -6.23 -9.00
CA TYR A 123 -13.90 -7.17 -9.45
C TYR A 123 -12.62 -6.86 -8.69
N ALA A 124 -11.87 -7.91 -8.35
CA ALA A 124 -10.61 -7.79 -7.62
C ALA A 124 -9.47 -8.21 -8.55
N ILE A 125 -8.34 -7.51 -8.45
CA ILE A 125 -7.09 -7.90 -9.10
C ILE A 125 -6.16 -8.42 -7.99
N PRO A 126 -6.05 -9.75 -7.81
CA PRO A 126 -5.07 -10.35 -6.91
C PRO A 126 -3.66 -9.92 -7.29
N GLY A 127 -2.80 -9.70 -6.31
CA GLY A 127 -1.40 -9.34 -6.49
C GLY A 127 -1.17 -7.88 -6.93
N LEU A 128 -2.20 -7.05 -7.12
CA LEU A 128 -2.02 -5.60 -7.25
C LEU A 128 -1.91 -4.98 -5.85
N ASP A 129 -1.03 -4.00 -5.66
CA ASP A 129 -0.88 -3.31 -4.37
C ASP A 129 -0.38 -1.86 -4.54
N TYR A 130 -0.34 -1.11 -3.44
CA TYR A 130 0.17 0.25 -3.35
C TYR A 130 1.20 0.37 -2.23
N VAL A 131 2.40 0.79 -2.59
CA VAL A 131 3.52 0.89 -1.65
C VAL A 131 4.06 2.32 -1.59
N SER A 132 4.57 2.71 -0.44
CA SER A 132 5.29 3.98 -0.29
C SER A 132 6.69 3.85 -0.86
N HIS A 133 7.36 4.98 -1.10
CA HIS A 133 8.76 4.98 -1.50
C HIS A 133 9.68 4.27 -0.49
N GLU A 134 9.38 4.36 0.80
CA GLU A 134 10.16 3.77 1.91
C GLU A 134 9.95 2.25 2.02
N ASP A 135 8.92 1.72 1.37
CA ASP A 135 8.64 0.29 1.35
C ASP A 135 9.49 -0.48 0.33
N ILE A 136 10.18 0.22 -0.57
CA ILE A 136 10.90 -0.38 -1.70
C ILE A 136 12.36 -0.63 -1.31
N LEU A 137 12.73 -1.91 -1.13
CA LEU A 137 14.13 -2.35 -1.14
C LEU A 137 14.50 -2.81 -2.55
N PRO A 138 15.10 -1.94 -3.40
CA PRO A 138 15.32 -2.25 -4.80
C PRO A 138 16.33 -3.37 -4.96
N PHE A 139 16.12 -4.22 -5.97
CA PHE A 139 17.11 -5.19 -6.41
C PHE A 139 17.07 -5.34 -7.93
N SER A 140 18.13 -5.93 -8.50
CA SER A 140 18.21 -6.30 -9.91
C SER A 140 18.29 -7.81 -10.07
N SER A 141 17.74 -8.33 -11.17
CA SER A 141 17.81 -9.75 -11.55
C SER A 141 18.10 -9.87 -13.03
N THR A 142 18.71 -11.00 -13.43
CA THR A 142 18.90 -11.39 -14.83
C THR A 142 17.74 -12.21 -15.38
N ASP A 143 16.79 -12.58 -14.53
CA ASP A 143 15.63 -13.37 -14.93
C ASP A 143 14.72 -12.54 -15.85
N GLN A 144 14.24 -13.15 -16.93
CA GLN A 144 13.28 -12.51 -17.84
C GLN A 144 11.85 -12.51 -17.28
N VAL A 145 11.56 -13.41 -16.33
CA VAL A 145 10.27 -13.52 -15.63
C VAL A 145 10.52 -13.58 -14.10
N PRO A 146 11.02 -12.49 -13.49
CA PRO A 146 11.37 -12.46 -12.06
C PRO A 146 10.15 -12.48 -11.14
N ILE A 147 8.98 -12.06 -11.63
CA ILE A 147 7.72 -11.97 -10.88
C ILE A 147 6.67 -12.90 -11.50
N GLN A 148 6.16 -13.85 -10.72
CA GLN A 148 5.06 -14.71 -11.15
C GLN A 148 3.72 -13.99 -10.93
N HIS A 149 3.15 -13.41 -12.00
CA HIS A 149 1.87 -12.71 -11.94
C HIS A 149 1.17 -12.69 -13.31
N GLU A 150 -0.16 -12.87 -13.36
CA GLU A 150 -0.93 -12.95 -14.61
C GLU A 150 -0.83 -11.67 -15.48
N LEU A 151 -0.69 -10.51 -14.82
CA LEU A 151 -0.53 -9.22 -15.49
C LEU A 151 0.91 -8.89 -15.89
N PHE A 152 1.92 -9.66 -15.47
CA PHE A 152 3.33 -9.33 -15.67
C PHE A 152 3.67 -9.14 -17.16
N GLU A 153 3.51 -10.19 -17.97
CA GLU A 153 3.79 -10.13 -19.41
C GLU A 153 2.77 -9.29 -20.18
N ARG A 154 1.59 -9.07 -19.60
CA ARG A 154 0.60 -8.16 -20.19
C ARG A 154 1.06 -6.73 -20.07
N PHE A 155 1.65 -6.32 -18.95
CA PHE A 155 2.02 -4.92 -18.68
C PHE A 155 3.46 -4.59 -19.04
N LEU A 156 4.36 -5.57 -19.00
CA LEU A 156 5.79 -5.33 -19.12
C LEU A 156 6.41 -6.15 -20.25
N MET A 157 7.43 -5.59 -20.85
CA MET A 157 8.26 -6.24 -21.87
C MET A 157 9.72 -6.19 -21.43
N TYR A 158 10.40 -7.34 -21.50
CA TYR A 158 11.83 -7.40 -21.22
C TYR A 158 12.62 -6.70 -22.32
N ASP A 159 13.50 -5.78 -21.94
CA ASP A 159 14.43 -5.08 -22.83
C ASP A 159 15.78 -4.93 -22.11
N GLN A 160 16.74 -5.78 -22.49
CA GLN A 160 18.10 -5.81 -21.93
C GLN A 160 18.89 -4.51 -22.14
N THR A 161 18.42 -3.59 -23.00
CA THR A 161 19.08 -2.30 -23.24
C THR A 161 18.66 -1.23 -22.24
N LYS A 162 17.67 -1.53 -21.39
CA LYS A 162 17.08 -0.61 -20.41
C LYS A 162 17.48 -0.99 -18.99
N VAL A 163 17.45 0.00 -18.10
CA VAL A 163 17.68 -0.17 -16.66
C VAL A 163 16.60 0.62 -15.92
N PRO A 164 15.64 -0.04 -15.25
CA PRO A 164 15.41 -1.49 -15.16
C PRO A 164 15.12 -2.16 -16.53
N PRO A 165 15.40 -3.46 -16.72
CA PRO A 165 15.26 -4.14 -18.02
C PRO A 165 13.81 -4.53 -18.35
N PHE A 166 12.83 -3.78 -17.83
CA PHE A 166 11.41 -3.98 -18.10
C PHE A 166 10.76 -2.65 -18.45
N VAL A 167 10.19 -2.57 -19.64
CA VAL A 167 9.49 -1.37 -20.13
C VAL A 167 7.98 -1.59 -20.16
N ALA A 168 7.23 -0.50 -20.00
CA ALA A 168 5.78 -0.51 -20.12
C ALA A 168 5.35 -0.92 -21.53
N ARG A 169 4.38 -1.83 -21.62
CA ARG A 169 3.60 -2.08 -22.84
C ARG A 169 2.44 -1.09 -22.92
N ASP A 170 1.85 -0.94 -24.11
CA ASP A 170 0.68 -0.07 -24.35
C ASP A 170 -0.50 -0.36 -23.42
N THR A 171 -0.68 -1.63 -23.06
CA THR A 171 -1.64 -2.11 -22.07
C THR A 171 -1.42 -1.52 -20.68
N LEU A 172 -0.17 -1.36 -20.23
CA LEU A 172 0.14 -0.70 -18.96
C LEU A 172 -0.08 0.81 -19.07
N CYS A 173 0.30 1.43 -20.19
CA CYS A 173 0.06 2.85 -20.44
C CYS A 173 -1.44 3.17 -20.39
N ALA A 174 -2.27 2.40 -21.12
CA ALA A 174 -3.72 2.55 -21.11
C ALA A 174 -4.34 2.29 -19.72
N TRP A 175 -3.78 1.31 -18.98
CA TRP A 175 -4.18 1.07 -17.60
C TRP A 175 -3.84 2.25 -16.68
N GLN A 176 -2.64 2.82 -16.81
CA GLN A 176 -2.22 3.99 -16.04
C GLN A 176 -3.11 5.19 -16.35
N GLU A 177 -3.35 5.51 -17.63
CA GLU A 177 -4.23 6.62 -18.03
C GLU A 177 -5.62 6.52 -17.41
N LYS A 178 -6.18 5.30 -17.34
CA LYS A 178 -7.49 5.07 -16.74
C LYS A 178 -7.50 5.18 -15.21
N ASN A 179 -6.45 4.73 -14.54
CA ASN A 179 -6.43 4.58 -13.08
C ASN A 179 -5.77 5.73 -12.33
N HIS A 180 -4.78 6.40 -12.94
CA HIS A 180 -4.00 7.46 -12.32
C HIS A 180 -4.85 8.64 -11.80
N PRO A 181 -5.91 9.11 -12.50
CA PRO A 181 -6.73 10.21 -12.00
C PRO A 181 -7.43 9.89 -10.66
N TRP A 182 -7.86 8.65 -10.47
CA TRP A 182 -8.50 8.21 -9.22
C TRP A 182 -7.52 8.10 -8.07
N LEU A 183 -6.27 7.77 -8.39
CA LEU A 183 -5.18 7.75 -7.42
C LEU A 183 -4.88 9.15 -6.91
N GLU A 184 -4.80 10.17 -7.77
CA GLU A 184 -4.51 11.56 -7.33
C GLU A 184 -5.55 12.16 -6.37
N LEU A 185 -6.73 11.54 -6.22
CA LEU A 185 -7.73 11.92 -5.21
C LEU A 185 -7.43 11.35 -3.81
N SER A 186 -6.48 10.42 -3.71
CA SER A 186 -6.20 9.68 -2.48
C SER A 186 -5.11 10.40 -1.69
N ASP A 187 -5.50 10.93 -0.54
CA ASP A 187 -4.58 11.45 0.46
C ASP A 187 -4.18 10.34 1.45
N VAL A 188 -3.02 10.48 2.09
CA VAL A 188 -2.55 9.54 3.10
C VAL A 188 -2.62 10.17 4.47
N HIS A 189 -3.18 9.46 5.43
CA HIS A 189 -3.25 9.89 6.81
C HIS A 189 -2.45 8.95 7.70
N ARG A 190 -1.63 9.52 8.58
CA ARG A 190 -0.79 8.75 9.51
C ARG A 190 -0.87 9.33 10.91
N GLU A 191 -1.05 8.47 11.90
CA GLU A 191 -1.10 8.84 13.31
C GLU A 191 -0.63 7.65 14.15
N THR A 192 0.16 7.93 15.18
CA THR A 192 0.67 6.95 16.14
C THR A 192 0.08 7.23 17.52
N THR A 193 -0.54 6.22 18.11
CA THR A 193 -0.99 6.26 19.52
C THR A 193 -0.51 5.02 20.24
N GLU A 194 0.07 5.21 21.43
CA GLU A 194 0.58 4.09 22.25
C GLU A 194 1.50 3.15 21.45
N ASN A 195 2.42 3.72 20.67
CA ASN A 195 3.38 3.02 19.80
C ASN A 195 2.74 2.18 18.68
N ILE A 196 1.43 2.29 18.45
CA ILE A 196 0.76 1.69 17.30
C ILE A 196 0.54 2.77 16.24
N ARG A 197 1.25 2.64 15.12
CA ARG A 197 1.12 3.54 13.98
C ARG A 197 0.06 3.02 13.04
N VAL A 198 -0.88 3.89 12.70
CA VAL A 198 -1.94 3.63 11.73
C VAL A 198 -1.70 4.50 10.51
N THR A 199 -1.59 3.88 9.33
CA THR A 199 -1.56 4.60 8.05
C THR A 199 -2.78 4.23 7.23
N VAL A 200 -3.52 5.23 6.73
CA VAL A 200 -4.77 5.05 5.97
C VAL A 200 -4.67 5.73 4.61
N ILE A 201 -5.06 5.01 3.56
CA ILE A 201 -5.19 5.54 2.19
C ILE A 201 -6.60 5.20 1.67
N PRO A 202 -7.51 6.16 1.54
CA PRO A 202 -8.81 5.95 0.88
C PRO A 202 -8.66 6.05 -0.62
N PHE A 203 -9.33 5.17 -1.37
CA PHE A 203 -9.34 5.18 -2.83
C PHE A 203 -10.78 5.25 -3.32
N TYR A 204 -11.09 6.29 -4.09
CA TYR A 204 -12.38 6.40 -4.73
C TYR A 204 -12.49 5.40 -5.88
N MET A 205 -13.57 4.62 -5.88
CA MET A 205 -13.81 3.55 -6.86
C MET A 205 -14.85 3.94 -7.91
N GLY A 206 -15.54 5.07 -7.73
CA GLY A 206 -16.61 5.53 -8.62
C GLY A 206 -17.96 5.67 -7.91
N MET A 207 -18.98 5.98 -8.69
CA MET A 207 -20.35 6.18 -8.24
C MET A 207 -21.31 5.40 -9.14
N ARG A 208 -22.44 5.00 -8.58
CA ARG A 208 -23.56 4.39 -9.32
C ARG A 208 -24.87 5.06 -8.96
N GLU A 209 -25.76 5.09 -9.93
CA GLU A 209 -27.14 5.48 -9.71
C GLU A 209 -27.92 4.30 -9.11
N ALA A 210 -28.70 4.58 -8.07
CA ALA A 210 -29.59 3.63 -7.43
C ALA A 210 -30.90 4.32 -7.08
N GLN A 211 -31.99 3.95 -7.74
CA GLN A 211 -33.37 4.37 -7.40
C GLN A 211 -33.48 5.87 -7.06
N ASN A 212 -33.04 6.74 -7.97
CA ASN A 212 -32.99 8.21 -7.83
C ASN A 212 -32.00 8.77 -6.77
N SER A 213 -30.98 7.99 -6.39
CA SER A 213 -29.89 8.42 -5.54
C SER A 213 -28.53 8.04 -6.12
N HIS A 214 -27.46 8.70 -5.67
CA HIS A 214 -26.09 8.37 -6.03
C HIS A 214 -25.40 7.62 -4.89
N VAL A 215 -24.84 6.45 -5.18
CA VAL A 215 -24.07 5.64 -4.24
C VAL A 215 -22.59 5.71 -4.62
N TYR A 216 -21.78 6.27 -3.72
CA TYR A 216 -20.34 6.45 -3.91
C TYR A 216 -19.57 5.30 -3.27
N TRP A 217 -18.62 4.73 -4.00
CA TRP A 217 -17.85 3.56 -3.56
C TRP A 217 -16.41 3.94 -3.28
N TRP A 218 -15.94 3.52 -2.11
CA TRP A 218 -14.59 3.78 -1.62
C TRP A 218 -14.02 2.47 -1.09
N ARG A 219 -12.73 2.25 -1.30
CA ARG A 219 -11.96 1.27 -0.52
C ARG A 219 -10.90 2.00 0.29
N TYR A 220 -10.32 1.33 1.27
CA TYR A 220 -9.24 1.87 2.08
C TYR A 220 -8.14 0.82 2.28
N CYS A 221 -6.89 1.27 2.22
CA CYS A 221 -5.76 0.52 2.74
C CYS A 221 -5.49 1.03 4.16
N ILE A 222 -5.38 0.12 5.13
CA ILE A 222 -5.01 0.44 6.51
C ILE A 222 -3.82 -0.43 6.88
N ARG A 223 -2.71 0.23 7.20
CA ARG A 223 -1.51 -0.42 7.75
C ARG A 223 -1.47 -0.17 9.26
N LEU A 224 -1.20 -1.23 10.01
CA LEU A 224 -0.97 -1.20 11.46
C LEU A 224 0.46 -1.64 11.73
N GLU A 225 1.21 -0.83 12.44
CA GLU A 225 2.61 -1.13 12.79
C GLU A 225 2.77 -1.00 14.30
N ASN A 226 3.29 -2.06 14.92
CA ASN A 226 3.74 -2.00 16.30
C ASN A 226 5.18 -1.49 16.33
N LEU A 227 5.37 -0.28 16.87
CA LEU A 227 6.68 0.36 16.99
C LEU A 227 7.38 0.01 18.31
N ASP A 228 6.73 -0.78 19.16
CA ASP A 228 7.27 -1.27 20.42
C ASP A 228 7.58 -2.77 20.37
N SER A 229 8.32 -3.24 21.37
CA SER A 229 8.58 -4.65 21.63
C SER A 229 7.43 -5.37 22.35
N GLU A 230 6.53 -4.61 22.98
CA GLU A 230 5.37 -5.13 23.69
C GLU A 230 4.36 -5.76 22.72
N VAL A 231 3.88 -6.96 23.05
CA VAL A 231 2.95 -7.69 22.18
C VAL A 231 1.53 -7.18 22.38
N VAL A 232 0.91 -6.72 21.29
CA VAL A 232 -0.49 -6.28 21.27
C VAL A 232 -1.33 -7.11 20.30
N GLN A 233 -2.65 -7.07 20.47
CA GLN A 233 -3.59 -7.71 19.55
C GLN A 233 -4.77 -6.78 19.28
N LEU A 234 -5.07 -6.53 18.00
CA LEU A 234 -6.29 -5.85 17.60
C LEU A 234 -7.50 -6.71 18.01
N ARG A 235 -8.43 -6.12 18.77
CA ARG A 235 -9.63 -6.82 19.26
C ARG A 235 -10.89 -6.41 18.53
N GLU A 236 -11.08 -5.11 18.36
CA GLU A 236 -12.32 -4.53 17.88
C GLU A 236 -12.03 -3.31 17.01
N ARG A 237 -13.00 -2.97 16.16
CA ARG A 237 -13.01 -1.75 15.36
C ARG A 237 -14.26 -0.95 15.68
N HIS A 238 -14.13 0.37 15.66
CA HIS A 238 -15.22 1.31 15.83
C HIS A 238 -15.09 2.41 14.76
N TRP A 239 -15.95 2.37 13.76
CA TRP A 239 -16.01 3.32 12.67
C TRP A 239 -17.12 4.33 12.92
N ARG A 240 -16.81 5.60 12.66
CA ARG A 240 -17.78 6.70 12.57
C ARG A 240 -17.61 7.32 11.19
N ILE A 241 -18.64 7.20 10.35
CA ILE A 241 -18.62 7.65 8.96
C ILE A 241 -19.60 8.82 8.87
N PHE A 242 -19.08 10.00 8.56
CA PHE A 242 -19.87 11.21 8.44
C PHE A 242 -19.98 11.63 6.98
N SER A 243 -21.21 11.66 6.47
CA SER A 243 -21.53 12.03 5.09
C SER A 243 -21.82 13.53 4.97
N LEU A 244 -21.60 14.09 3.78
CA LEU A 244 -21.92 15.51 3.50
C LEU A 244 -23.41 15.85 3.69
N SER A 245 -24.30 14.85 3.61
CA SER A 245 -25.72 14.99 3.93
C SER A 245 -26.01 15.25 5.42
N GLY A 246 -24.98 15.24 6.28
CA GLY A 246 -25.11 15.32 7.74
C GLY A 246 -25.43 13.99 8.40
N THR A 247 -25.46 12.89 7.64
CA THR A 247 -25.69 11.54 8.20
C THR A 247 -24.43 11.03 8.89
N LEU A 248 -24.59 10.53 10.12
CA LEU A 248 -23.54 9.84 10.87
C LEU A 248 -23.89 8.36 10.99
N GLU A 249 -23.09 7.52 10.37
CA GLU A 249 -23.17 6.06 10.50
C GLU A 249 -22.10 5.58 11.47
N THR A 250 -22.44 4.62 12.34
CA THR A 250 -21.50 4.02 13.29
C THR A 250 -21.49 2.51 13.13
N VAL A 251 -20.30 1.94 12.91
CA VAL A 251 -20.11 0.50 12.76
C VAL A 251 -19.15 0.01 13.84
N ARG A 252 -19.57 -0.97 14.63
CA ARG A 252 -18.73 -1.67 15.61
C ARG A 252 -18.65 -3.14 15.26
N GLY A 253 -17.49 -3.74 15.47
CA GLY A 253 -17.32 -5.17 15.24
C GLY A 253 -16.01 -5.69 15.77
N ARG A 254 -15.95 -7.01 15.98
CA ARG A 254 -14.71 -7.70 16.35
C ARG A 254 -13.77 -7.78 15.16
N GLY A 255 -12.48 -7.61 15.45
CA GLY A 255 -11.42 -7.78 14.48
C GLY A 255 -11.49 -6.82 13.29
N VAL A 256 -10.70 -7.13 12.27
CA VAL A 256 -10.73 -6.49 10.95
C VAL A 256 -10.77 -7.59 9.89
N VAL A 257 -11.73 -7.52 8.97
CA VAL A 257 -11.91 -8.52 7.87
C VAL A 257 -11.85 -10.00 8.29
N GLY A 258 -12.27 -10.32 9.52
CA GLY A 258 -12.25 -11.68 10.07
C GLY A 258 -10.94 -12.09 10.76
N ARG A 259 -10.03 -11.14 11.01
CA ARG A 259 -8.77 -11.29 11.75
C ARG A 259 -8.84 -10.66 13.13
#